data_AF-A0A959T8U8-F1
#
_entry.id   AF-A0A959T8U8-F1
#
_cell.length_a   1.000
_cell.length_b   1.000
_cell.length_c   1.000
_cell.angle_alpha   90.00
_cell.angle_beta   90.00
_cell.angle_gamma   90.00
#
_symmetry.space_group_name_H-M   'P 1'
#
loop_
_entity.id
_entity.type
_entity.pdbx_description
1 polymer ?
#
loop_
_entity_poly.entity_id
_entity_poly.type
_entity_poly.pdbx_seq_one_letter_code
_entity_poly.pdbx_strand_id
1 'polypeptide(L)'
;MKPGTLLREPWPRVIGIPVLGFLLTFVFNEPPYVPYHFVKSILIVGVMWQGDYLIMMALRKRWPGLEVTGRRIGFSVVGLLVYNSLMDFGLCTGLDLIGLEENGSWIDYWTTDIGSKLIPNLAVTFLVATIYEAGYFFHQWRRQIQLTEAIKGQQVRAELNALKDQLSPHFLFNSLNTLVTLIHEDPAQAARFTQKLSEVYRYILQH
;
A
#
# COMPACT_ATOMS: atom_id res chain seq x y z
N MET A 1 2.16 -8.01 10.23
CA MET A 1 1.64 -6.63 10.31
C MET A 1 0.26 -6.57 9.68
N LYS A 2 -0.73 -5.99 10.38
CA LYS A 2 -2.13 -5.93 9.91
C LYS A 2 -2.26 -4.97 8.70
N PRO A 3 -3.10 -5.27 7.70
CA PRO A 3 -3.26 -4.43 6.52
C PRO A 3 -3.90 -3.10 6.92
N GLY A 4 -3.20 -1.99 6.71
CA GLY A 4 -3.73 -0.62 6.90
C GLY A 4 -2.89 0.35 7.73
N THR A 5 -1.65 0.02 8.10
CA THR A 5 -0.84 0.86 9.01
C THR A 5 -0.49 2.23 8.44
N LEU A 6 0.04 2.35 7.22
CA LEU A 6 0.55 3.65 6.73
C LEU A 6 -0.50 4.78 6.57
N LEU A 7 -1.79 4.43 6.46
CA LEU A 7 -2.87 5.41 6.31
C LEU A 7 -3.83 5.44 7.51
N ARG A 8 -3.70 4.51 8.46
CA ARG A 8 -4.20 4.72 9.82
C ARG A 8 -3.28 5.63 10.61
N GLU A 9 -2.03 5.78 10.18
CA GLU A 9 -1.12 6.69 10.83
C GLU A 9 -1.67 8.11 10.75
N PRO A 10 -1.93 8.75 11.90
CA PRO A 10 -2.48 10.10 11.92
C PRO A 10 -1.44 11.13 11.46
N TRP A 11 -0.16 10.76 11.42
CA TRP A 11 0.98 11.65 11.19
C TRP A 11 0.89 12.51 9.93
N PRO A 12 0.56 11.98 8.73
CA PRO A 12 0.46 12.81 7.54
C PRO A 12 -0.62 13.90 7.65
N ARG A 13 -1.71 13.62 8.39
CA ARG A 13 -2.80 14.59 8.61
C ARG A 13 -2.45 15.58 9.72
N VAL A 14 -1.91 15.09 10.84
CA VAL A 14 -1.54 15.91 12.00
C VAL A 14 -0.47 16.94 11.65
N ILE A 15 0.49 16.58 10.80
CA ILE A 15 1.55 17.50 10.36
C ILE A 15 1.14 18.25 9.09
N GLY A 16 0.48 17.56 8.15
CA GLY A 16 0.12 18.15 6.87
C GLY A 16 -0.93 19.25 6.97
N ILE A 17 -1.96 19.10 7.81
CA ILE A 17 -3.05 20.08 7.91
C ILE A 17 -2.53 21.44 8.42
N PRO A 18 -1.76 21.53 9.53
CA PRO A 18 -1.23 22.80 10.00
C PRO A 18 -0.24 23.43 9.00
N VAL A 19 0.64 22.62 8.39
CA VAL A 19 1.65 23.11 7.44
C VAL A 19 1.01 23.66 6.18
N LEU A 20 0.08 22.91 5.56
CA LEU A 20 -0.63 23.39 4.39
C LEU A 20 -1.53 24.57 4.73
N GLY A 21 -2.26 24.52 5.85
CA GLY A 21 -3.08 25.65 6.32
C GLY A 21 -2.25 26.93 6.44
N PHE A 22 -1.07 26.85 7.07
CA PHE A 22 -0.15 27.98 7.21
C PHE A 22 0.37 28.50 5.86
N LEU A 23 0.79 27.60 4.95
CA LEU A 23 1.28 27.99 3.62
C LEU A 23 0.18 28.64 2.78
N LEU A 24 -1.03 28.06 2.79
CA LEU A 24 -2.16 28.54 2.02
C LEU A 24 -2.67 29.90 2.51
N THR A 25 -2.42 30.26 3.79
CA THR A 25 -2.72 31.61 4.28
C THR A 25 -2.01 32.70 3.45
N PHE A 26 -0.75 32.49 3.09
CA PHE A 26 0.02 33.45 2.27
C PHE A 26 -0.37 33.46 0.80
N VAL A 27 -0.95 32.37 0.32
CA VAL A 27 -1.37 32.24 -1.09
C VAL A 27 -2.73 32.89 -1.32
N PHE A 28 -3.64 32.80 -0.35
CA PHE A 28 -5.05 33.18 -0.53
C PHE A 28 -5.50 34.43 0.22
N ASN A 29 -4.66 35.04 1.07
CA ASN A 29 -5.00 36.27 1.78
C ASN A 29 -4.02 37.37 1.39
N GLU A 30 -4.52 38.57 1.21
CA GLU A 30 -3.67 39.75 1.00
C GLU A 30 -3.14 40.27 2.36
N PRO A 31 -1.92 40.83 2.42
CA PRO A 31 -1.42 41.45 3.64
C PRO A 31 -2.29 42.65 4.05
N PRO A 32 -2.46 42.91 5.37
CA PRO A 32 -1.72 42.33 6.48
C PRO A 32 -2.27 40.99 7.01
N TYR A 33 -1.37 40.03 7.28
CA TYR A 33 -1.75 38.72 7.82
C TYR A 33 -2.05 38.79 9.33
N VAL A 34 -3.33 38.78 9.69
CA VAL A 34 -3.79 38.65 11.09
C VAL A 34 -3.96 37.18 11.53
N PRO A 35 -3.86 36.86 12.84
CA PRO A 35 -3.99 35.49 13.37
C PRO A 35 -5.23 34.73 12.91
N TYR A 36 -6.33 35.44 12.64
CA TYR A 36 -7.57 34.86 12.16
C TYR A 36 -7.43 34.12 10.82
N HIS A 37 -6.66 34.63 9.85
CA HIS A 37 -6.49 33.96 8.55
C HIS A 37 -5.84 32.58 8.68
N PHE A 38 -4.87 32.45 9.60
CA PHE A 38 -4.22 31.16 9.87
C PHE A 38 -5.22 30.14 10.43
N VAL A 39 -6.04 30.56 11.39
CA VAL A 39 -7.08 29.70 11.98
C VAL A 39 -8.10 29.31 10.92
N LYS A 40 -8.59 30.27 10.11
CA LYS A 40 -9.52 30.02 9.00
C LYS A 40 -8.93 29.01 8.00
N SER A 41 -7.69 29.22 7.53
CA SER A 41 -7.04 28.32 6.58
C SER A 41 -6.82 26.91 7.13
N ILE A 42 -6.37 26.77 8.38
CA ILE A 42 -6.16 25.45 9.02
C ILE A 42 -7.49 24.71 9.15
N LEU A 43 -8.58 25.39 9.53
CA LEU A 43 -9.90 24.78 9.66
C LEU A 43 -10.44 24.31 8.29
N ILE A 44 -10.36 25.16 7.26
CA ILE A 44 -10.79 24.82 5.90
C ILE A 44 -10.02 23.60 5.38
N VAL A 45 -8.69 23.64 5.46
CA VAL A 45 -7.84 22.51 5.04
C VAL A 45 -8.17 21.25 5.83
N GLY A 46 -8.40 21.37 7.14
CA GLY A 46 -8.76 20.25 7.99
C GLY A 46 -10.07 19.58 7.58
N VAL A 47 -11.11 20.37 7.31
CA VAL A 47 -12.43 19.87 6.89
C VAL A 47 -12.34 19.22 5.51
N MET A 48 -11.72 19.89 4.54
CA MET A 48 -11.54 19.34 3.19
C MET A 48 -10.78 18.01 3.23
N TRP A 49 -9.61 17.99 3.87
CA TRP A 49 -8.79 16.80 3.95
C TRP A 49 -9.51 15.65 4.69
N GLN A 50 -10.27 15.95 5.75
CA GLN A 50 -10.97 14.91 6.49
C GLN A 50 -12.02 14.20 5.63
N GLY A 51 -12.73 14.90 4.74
CA GLY A 51 -13.66 14.25 3.80
C GLY A 51 -12.96 13.45 2.71
N ASP A 52 -11.88 13.98 2.12
CA ASP A 52 -11.07 13.25 1.14
C ASP A 52 -10.60 11.91 1.70
N TYR A 53 -10.12 11.93 2.94
CA TYR A 53 -9.72 10.74 3.67
C TYR A 53 -10.88 9.74 3.86
N LEU A 54 -12.06 10.22 4.27
CA LEU A 54 -13.22 9.35 4.49
C LEU A 54 -13.70 8.71 3.19
N ILE A 55 -13.73 9.47 2.09
CA ILE A 55 -14.11 8.98 0.77
C ILE A 55 -13.13 7.91 0.31
N MET A 56 -11.83 8.19 0.37
CA MET A 56 -10.78 7.24 0.01
C MET A 56 -10.86 5.95 0.84
N MET A 57 -11.10 6.07 2.15
CA MET A 57 -11.23 4.91 3.04
C MET A 57 -12.50 4.11 2.73
N ALA A 58 -13.63 4.76 2.48
CA ALA A 58 -14.89 4.12 2.15
C ALA A 58 -14.81 3.35 0.83
N LEU A 59 -14.25 3.98 -0.22
CA LEU A 59 -14.06 3.36 -1.53
C LEU A 59 -13.12 2.15 -1.46
N ARG A 60 -12.05 2.26 -0.67
CA ARG A 60 -11.13 1.14 -0.45
C ARG A 60 -11.75 -0.01 0.33
N LYS A 61 -12.58 0.29 1.33
CA LYS A 61 -13.32 -0.73 2.08
C LYS A 61 -14.35 -1.44 1.18
N ARG A 62 -14.94 -0.72 0.23
CA ARG A 62 -15.90 -1.26 -0.74
C ARG A 62 -15.24 -2.11 -1.83
N TRP A 63 -14.07 -1.69 -2.31
CA TRP A 63 -13.32 -2.36 -3.38
C TRP A 63 -11.87 -2.66 -2.94
N PRO A 64 -11.67 -3.68 -2.10
CA PRO A 64 -10.34 -4.13 -1.71
C PRO A 64 -9.66 -4.91 -2.86
N GLY A 65 -8.32 -4.85 -2.92
CA GLY A 65 -7.52 -5.55 -3.92
C GLY A 65 -6.95 -4.66 -5.04
N LEU A 66 -5.96 -5.21 -5.77
CA LEU A 66 -5.27 -4.51 -6.86
C LEU A 66 -6.00 -4.63 -8.21
N GLU A 67 -6.80 -5.68 -8.39
CA GLU A 67 -7.54 -5.97 -9.63
C GLU A 67 -8.60 -4.90 -9.94
N VAL A 68 -9.22 -4.34 -8.91
CA VAL A 68 -10.29 -3.33 -9.02
C VAL A 68 -9.78 -1.88 -8.92
N THR A 69 -8.46 -1.67 -9.04
CA THR A 69 -7.84 -0.35 -8.86
C THR A 69 -8.35 0.69 -9.85
N GLY A 70 -8.53 0.34 -11.13
CA GLY A 70 -9.05 1.27 -12.14
C GLY A 70 -10.46 1.79 -11.80
N ARG A 71 -11.35 0.89 -11.39
CA ARG A 71 -12.70 1.27 -10.91
C ARG A 71 -12.61 2.17 -9.69
N ARG A 72 -11.78 1.80 -8.70
CA ARG A 72 -11.60 2.59 -7.48
C ARG A 72 -11.09 4.01 -7.78
N ILE A 73 -10.08 4.16 -8.64
CA ILE A 73 -9.57 5.47 -9.07
C ILE A 73 -10.68 6.30 -9.73
N GLY A 74 -11.46 5.72 -10.65
CA GLY A 74 -12.55 6.43 -11.30
C GLY A 74 -13.59 6.97 -10.31
N PHE A 75 -14.03 6.14 -9.37
CA PHE A 75 -14.96 6.57 -8.31
C PHE A 75 -14.31 7.55 -7.32
N SER A 76 -13.01 7.43 -7.05
CA SER A 76 -12.27 8.38 -6.22
C SER A 76 -12.22 9.76 -6.87
N VAL A 77 -11.86 9.87 -8.14
CA VAL A 77 -11.80 11.16 -8.84
C VAL A 77 -13.17 11.83 -8.85
N VAL A 78 -14.23 11.10 -9.22
CA VAL A 78 -15.60 11.65 -9.23
C VAL A 78 -16.05 12.02 -7.82
N GLY A 79 -15.85 11.13 -6.85
CA GLY A 79 -16.29 11.35 -5.47
C GLY A 79 -15.59 12.53 -4.80
N LEU A 80 -14.27 12.64 -4.96
CA LEU A 80 -13.49 13.76 -4.46
C LEU A 80 -13.87 15.07 -5.15
N LEU A 81 -14.06 15.08 -6.47
CA LEU A 81 -14.44 16.29 -7.19
C LEU A 81 -15.80 16.82 -6.74
N VAL A 82 -16.80 15.94 -6.63
CA VAL A 82 -18.13 16.30 -6.13
C VAL A 82 -18.05 16.80 -4.69
N TYR A 83 -17.32 16.09 -3.83
CA TYR A 83 -17.14 16.48 -2.44
C TYR A 83 -16.46 17.84 -2.30
N ASN A 84 -15.32 18.04 -2.96
CA ASN A 84 -14.55 19.28 -2.89
C ASN A 84 -15.35 20.46 -3.43
N SER A 85 -16.11 20.28 -4.52
CA SER A 85 -16.95 21.34 -5.08
C SER A 85 -18.10 21.71 -4.13
N LEU A 86 -18.80 20.72 -3.57
CA LEU A 86 -19.89 20.97 -2.62
C LEU A 86 -19.39 21.57 -1.31
N MET A 87 -18.23 21.11 -0.83
CA MET A 87 -17.65 21.58 0.42
C MET A 87 -17.14 23.02 0.27
N ASP A 88 -16.46 23.33 -0.84
CA ASP A 88 -16.02 24.69 -1.14
C ASP A 88 -17.21 25.66 -1.25
N PHE A 89 -18.25 25.28 -2.00
CA PHE A 89 -19.51 26.04 -2.07
C PHE A 89 -20.14 26.27 -0.69
N GLY A 90 -20.23 25.22 0.13
CA GLY A 90 -20.82 25.29 1.46
C GLY A 90 -20.01 26.14 2.43
N LEU A 91 -18.68 26.06 2.36
CA LEU A 91 -17.78 26.86 3.19
C LEU A 91 -17.85 28.35 2.81
N CYS A 92 -17.77 28.69 1.52
CA CYS A 92 -17.90 30.08 1.08
C CYS A 92 -19.26 30.68 1.46
N THR A 93 -20.36 29.95 1.24
CA THR A 93 -21.70 30.41 1.62
C THR A 93 -21.83 30.57 3.13
N GLY A 94 -21.31 29.61 3.90
CA GLY A 94 -21.35 29.66 5.37
C GLY A 94 -20.54 30.81 5.95
N LEU A 95 -19.37 31.09 5.38
CA LEU A 95 -18.49 32.20 5.78
C LEU A 95 -19.10 33.57 5.45
N ASP A 96 -19.75 33.71 4.28
CA ASP A 96 -20.44 34.93 3.89
C ASP A 96 -21.65 35.23 4.80
N LEU A 97 -22.45 34.21 5.13
CA LEU A 97 -23.60 34.35 6.03
C LEU A 97 -23.24 34.85 7.44
N ILE A 98 -22.03 34.54 7.91
CA ILE A 98 -21.52 34.99 9.22
C ILE A 98 -20.64 36.25 9.12
N GLY A 99 -20.55 36.87 7.93
CA GLY A 99 -19.80 38.11 7.71
C GLY A 99 -18.28 37.96 7.82
N LEU A 100 -17.76 36.75 7.61
CA LEU A 100 -16.34 36.40 7.69
C LEU A 100 -15.68 36.20 6.31
N GLU A 101 -16.41 36.57 5.25
CA GLU A 101 -15.93 36.55 3.87
C GLU A 101 -15.44 37.94 3.47
N GLU A 102 -14.17 38.01 3.06
CA GLU A 102 -13.49 39.27 2.76
C GLU A 102 -13.35 39.51 1.24
N ASN A 103 -13.58 38.47 0.43
CA ASN A 103 -13.32 38.47 -1.02
C ASN A 103 -14.55 38.79 -1.90
N GLY A 104 -15.53 39.50 -1.35
CA GLY A 104 -16.79 39.83 -2.04
C GLY A 104 -17.82 38.70 -1.99
N SER A 105 -18.91 38.81 -2.77
CA SER A 105 -19.97 37.79 -2.76
C SER A 105 -19.46 36.46 -3.32
N TRP A 106 -19.71 35.36 -2.61
CA TRP A 106 -19.35 34.00 -3.07
C TRP A 106 -19.95 33.65 -4.44
N ILE A 107 -21.07 34.30 -4.82
CA ILE A 107 -21.70 34.14 -6.13
C ILE A 107 -20.72 34.59 -7.21
N ASP A 108 -20.12 35.77 -7.05
CA ASP A 108 -19.15 36.32 -8.01
C ASP A 108 -17.89 35.44 -8.10
N TYR A 109 -17.46 34.85 -6.97
CA TYR A 109 -16.35 33.89 -6.94
C TYR A 109 -16.57 32.65 -7.82
N TRP A 110 -17.81 32.13 -7.86
CA TRP A 110 -18.17 30.95 -8.66
C TRP A 110 -18.66 31.27 -10.08
N THR A 111 -19.27 32.45 -10.32
CA THR A 111 -19.89 32.77 -11.61
C THR A 111 -18.94 33.37 -12.64
N THR A 112 -17.86 34.00 -12.20
CA THR A 112 -17.08 34.90 -13.06
C THR A 112 -16.06 34.17 -13.93
N ASP A 113 -15.51 33.05 -13.46
CA ASP A 113 -14.68 32.16 -14.30
C ASP A 113 -14.60 30.73 -13.73
N ILE A 114 -15.61 29.93 -14.03
CA ILE A 114 -15.69 28.52 -13.61
C ILE A 114 -14.47 27.72 -14.11
N GLY A 115 -13.94 28.03 -15.30
CA GLY A 115 -12.85 27.29 -15.93
C GLY A 115 -11.53 27.39 -15.17
N SER A 116 -11.15 28.60 -14.75
CA SER A 116 -9.92 28.81 -13.97
C SER A 116 -9.98 28.24 -12.55
N LYS A 117 -11.16 27.88 -12.04
CA LYS A 117 -11.34 27.24 -10.72
C LYS A 117 -11.41 25.72 -10.81
N LEU A 118 -12.07 25.18 -11.84
CA LEU A 118 -12.19 23.73 -12.03
C LEU A 118 -10.86 23.05 -12.34
N ILE A 119 -10.01 23.66 -13.18
CA ILE A 119 -8.75 23.03 -13.60
C ILE A 119 -7.78 22.83 -12.42
N PRO A 120 -7.49 23.83 -11.57
CA PRO A 120 -6.64 23.63 -10.39
C PRO A 120 -7.25 22.63 -9.40
N ASN A 121 -8.58 22.68 -9.18
CA ASN A 121 -9.28 21.75 -8.29
C ASN A 121 -9.15 20.30 -8.78
N LEU A 122 -9.36 20.06 -10.08
CA LEU A 122 -9.13 18.77 -10.73
C LEU A 122 -7.69 18.29 -10.56
N ALA A 123 -6.72 19.19 -10.76
CA ALA A 123 -5.29 18.86 -10.62
C ALA A 123 -4.94 18.43 -9.19
N VAL A 124 -5.39 19.19 -8.18
CA VAL A 124 -5.19 18.86 -6.77
C VAL A 124 -5.89 17.55 -6.40
N THR A 125 -7.14 17.37 -6.83
CA THR A 125 -7.91 16.15 -6.59
C THR A 125 -7.23 14.93 -7.18
N PHE A 126 -6.72 15.03 -8.41
CA PHE A 126 -6.00 13.95 -9.07
C PHE A 126 -4.67 13.65 -8.36
N LEU A 127 -3.94 14.68 -7.94
CA LEU A 127 -2.69 14.54 -7.19
C LEU A 127 -2.93 13.79 -5.86
N VAL A 128 -3.91 14.22 -5.08
CA VAL A 128 -4.29 13.58 -3.82
C VAL A 128 -4.69 12.13 -4.07
N ALA A 129 -5.57 11.87 -5.04
CA ALA A 129 -5.97 10.51 -5.39
C ALA A 129 -4.78 9.61 -5.74
N THR A 130 -3.85 10.13 -6.53
CA THR A 130 -2.64 9.40 -6.94
C THR A 130 -1.75 9.08 -5.74
N ILE A 131 -1.51 10.04 -4.84
CA ILE A 131 -0.67 9.82 -3.64
C ILE A 131 -1.28 8.73 -2.75
N TYR A 132 -2.59 8.78 -2.49
CA TYR A 132 -3.27 7.81 -1.63
C TYR A 132 -3.31 6.40 -2.24
N GLU A 133 -3.52 6.31 -3.56
CA GLU A 133 -3.52 5.03 -4.28
C GLU A 133 -2.10 4.46 -4.44
N ALA A 134 -1.10 5.30 -4.73
CA ALA A 134 0.29 4.87 -4.82
C ALA A 134 0.78 4.26 -3.49
N GLY A 135 0.48 4.92 -2.36
CA GLY A 135 0.81 4.39 -1.04
C GLY A 135 0.16 3.02 -0.80
N TYR A 136 -1.11 2.87 -1.16
CA TYR A 136 -1.82 1.59 -1.02
C TYR A 136 -1.27 0.50 -1.93
N PHE A 137 -1.02 0.83 -3.20
CA PHE A 137 -0.44 -0.08 -4.17
C PHE A 137 0.89 -0.62 -3.68
N PHE A 138 1.77 0.26 -3.20
CA PHE A 138 3.08 -0.12 -2.69
C PHE A 138 3.00 -1.09 -1.50
N HIS A 139 2.05 -0.86 -0.59
CA HIS A 139 1.81 -1.77 0.53
C HIS A 139 1.34 -3.15 0.09
N GLN A 140 0.37 -3.20 -0.83
CA GLN A 140 -0.14 -4.47 -1.33
C GLN A 140 0.92 -5.22 -2.13
N TRP A 141 1.69 -4.51 -2.95
CA TRP A 141 2.79 -5.08 -3.72
C TRP A 141 3.86 -5.71 -2.82
N ARG A 142 4.33 -4.99 -1.78
CA ARG A 142 5.26 -5.55 -0.78
C ARG A 142 4.70 -6.80 -0.11
N ARG A 143 3.42 -6.81 0.22
CA ARG A 143 2.76 -7.97 0.83
C ARG A 143 2.73 -9.16 -0.14
N GLN A 144 2.43 -8.92 -1.41
CA GLN A 144 2.41 -9.98 -2.43
C GLN A 144 3.80 -10.59 -2.64
N ILE A 145 4.86 -9.78 -2.63
CA ILE A 145 6.24 -10.26 -2.69
C ILE A 145 6.53 -11.18 -1.50
N GLN A 146 6.25 -10.73 -0.28
CA GLN A 146 6.49 -11.52 0.93
C GLN A 146 5.72 -12.85 0.93
N LEU A 147 4.47 -12.83 0.47
CA LEU A 147 3.66 -14.05 0.35
C LEU A 147 4.24 -15.00 -0.70
N THR A 148 4.67 -14.47 -1.84
CA THR A 148 5.27 -15.26 -2.92
C THR A 148 6.58 -15.91 -2.46
N GLU A 149 7.43 -15.18 -1.75
CA GLU A 149 8.68 -15.71 -1.18
C GLU A 149 8.40 -16.81 -0.15
N ALA A 150 7.40 -16.62 0.72
CA ALA A 150 7.00 -17.63 1.69
C ALA A 150 6.48 -18.91 1.02
N ILE A 151 5.66 -18.79 -0.03
CA ILE A 151 5.13 -19.93 -0.79
C ILE A 151 6.26 -20.68 -1.50
N LYS A 152 7.18 -19.97 -2.15
CA LYS A 152 8.37 -20.59 -2.79
C LYS A 152 9.22 -21.35 -1.77
N GLY A 153 9.45 -20.78 -0.59
CA GLY A 153 10.16 -21.44 0.49
C GLY A 153 9.47 -22.72 0.98
N GLN A 154 8.14 -22.73 1.02
CA GLN A 154 7.36 -23.94 1.36
C GLN A 154 7.42 -24.99 0.25
N GLN A 155 7.36 -24.59 -1.02
CA GLN A 155 7.50 -25.51 -2.15
C GLN A 155 8.84 -26.23 -2.14
N VAL A 156 9.95 -25.49 -1.98
CA VAL A 156 11.31 -26.07 -1.91
C VAL A 156 11.41 -27.07 -0.76
N ARG A 157 10.83 -26.77 0.41
CA ARG A 157 10.82 -27.70 1.55
C ARG A 157 9.98 -28.95 1.27
N ALA A 158 8.85 -28.80 0.60
CA ALA A 158 7.99 -29.93 0.24
C ALA A 158 8.68 -30.84 -0.79
N GLU A 159 9.33 -30.27 -1.81
CA GLU A 159 10.13 -31.03 -2.78
C GLU A 159 11.29 -31.76 -2.10
N LEU A 160 12.00 -31.10 -1.19
CA LEU A 160 13.08 -31.73 -0.41
C LEU A 160 12.58 -32.89 0.45
N ASN A 161 11.44 -32.74 1.11
CA ASN A 161 10.83 -33.82 1.88
C ASN A 161 10.38 -34.99 0.98
N ALA A 162 9.80 -34.70 -0.19
CA ALA A 162 9.42 -35.74 -1.15
C ALA A 162 10.64 -36.50 -1.71
N LEU A 163 11.74 -35.79 -1.98
CA LEU A 163 13.02 -36.40 -2.37
C LEU A 163 13.59 -37.29 -1.24
N LYS A 164 13.49 -36.85 0.01
CA LYS A 164 13.85 -37.67 1.19
C LYS A 164 12.99 -38.93 1.30
N ASP A 165 11.68 -38.82 1.08
CA ASP A 165 10.78 -39.97 1.13
C ASP A 165 11.01 -40.94 -0.04
N GLN A 166 11.43 -40.45 -1.22
CA GLN A 166 11.79 -41.27 -2.37
C GLN A 166 13.09 -42.07 -2.18
N LEU A 167 13.96 -41.67 -1.24
CA LEU A 167 15.04 -42.52 -0.71
C LEU A 167 14.41 -43.59 0.19
N SER A 168 13.57 -44.42 -0.42
CA SER A 168 12.76 -45.41 0.24
C SER A 168 13.61 -46.44 1.00
N PRO A 169 13.03 -47.18 1.96
CA PRO A 169 13.69 -48.32 2.58
C PRO A 169 14.26 -49.30 1.54
N HIS A 170 13.64 -49.41 0.37
CA HIS A 170 14.10 -50.25 -0.72
C HIS A 170 15.45 -49.81 -1.30
N PHE A 171 15.74 -48.50 -1.39
CA PHE A 171 17.06 -48.02 -1.82
C PHE A 171 18.14 -48.44 -0.82
N LEU A 172 17.85 -48.35 0.48
CA LEU A 172 18.74 -48.82 1.53
C LEU A 172 18.96 -50.34 1.43
N PHE A 173 17.88 -51.12 1.30
CA PHE A 173 17.97 -52.57 1.16
C PHE A 173 18.74 -53.00 -0.10
N ASN A 174 18.51 -52.35 -1.25
CA ASN A 174 19.28 -52.62 -2.46
C ASN A 174 20.76 -52.27 -2.28
N SER A 175 21.05 -51.12 -1.68
CA SER A 175 22.44 -50.72 -1.40
C SER A 175 23.14 -51.70 -0.45
N LEU A 176 22.42 -52.19 0.58
CA LEU A 176 22.95 -53.21 1.49
C LEU A 176 23.16 -54.56 0.80
N ASN A 177 22.23 -54.99 -0.05
CA ASN A 177 22.38 -56.23 -0.81
C ASN A 177 23.56 -56.16 -1.78
N THR A 178 23.71 -55.06 -2.52
CA THR A 178 24.87 -54.82 -3.38
C THR A 178 26.18 -54.79 -2.59
N LEU A 179 26.17 -54.20 -1.39
CA LEU A 179 27.34 -54.21 -0.51
C LEU A 179 27.70 -55.64 -0.05
N VAL A 180 26.71 -56.45 0.33
CA VAL A 180 26.94 -57.86 0.72
C VAL A 180 27.57 -58.65 -0.43
N THR A 181 27.08 -58.48 -1.67
CA THR A 181 27.70 -59.08 -2.85
C THR A 181 29.14 -58.62 -3.05
N LEU A 182 29.38 -57.30 -2.97
CA LEU A 182 30.71 -56.70 -3.14
C LEU A 182 31.71 -57.17 -2.08
N ILE A 183 31.30 -57.41 -0.83
CA ILE A 183 32.19 -57.90 0.24
C ILE A 183 32.79 -59.28 -0.14
N HIS A 184 32.04 -60.11 -0.86
CA HIS A 184 32.50 -61.43 -1.29
C HIS A 184 33.26 -61.41 -2.64
N GLU A 185 32.85 -60.55 -3.57
CA GLU A 185 33.45 -60.49 -4.92
C GLU A 185 34.67 -59.55 -5.01
N ASP A 186 34.59 -58.36 -4.43
CA ASP A 186 35.67 -57.34 -4.43
C ASP A 186 35.64 -56.51 -3.13
N PRO A 187 36.39 -56.92 -2.09
CA PRO A 187 36.44 -56.22 -0.80
C PRO A 187 36.92 -54.77 -0.88
N ALA A 188 37.79 -54.45 -1.85
CA ALA A 188 38.30 -53.08 -2.03
C ALA A 188 37.23 -52.17 -2.64
N GLN A 189 36.41 -52.70 -3.55
CA GLN A 189 35.25 -51.98 -4.09
C GLN A 189 34.12 -51.84 -3.05
N ALA A 190 33.90 -52.84 -2.19
CA ALA A 190 32.96 -52.77 -1.06
C ALA A 190 33.28 -51.61 -0.09
N ALA A 191 34.56 -51.43 0.25
CA ALA A 191 35.02 -50.33 1.11
C ALA A 191 34.72 -48.96 0.48
N ARG A 192 35.02 -48.79 -0.82
CA ARG A 192 34.74 -47.56 -1.57
C ARG A 192 33.24 -47.29 -1.72
N PHE A 193 32.44 -48.32 -1.96
CA PHE A 193 30.98 -48.23 -2.06
C PHE A 193 30.37 -47.77 -0.72
N THR A 194 30.82 -48.35 0.39
CA THR A 194 30.37 -48.00 1.74
C THR A 194 30.66 -46.54 2.10
N GLN A 195 31.86 -46.04 1.75
CA GLN A 195 32.22 -44.63 1.96
C GLN A 195 31.29 -43.69 1.18
N LYS A 196 31.05 -43.97 -0.11
CA LYS A 196 30.13 -43.17 -0.93
C LYS A 196 28.69 -43.22 -0.42
N LEU A 197 28.20 -44.39 0.00
CA LEU A 197 26.87 -44.53 0.59
C LEU A 197 26.74 -43.70 1.88
N SER A 198 27.78 -43.69 2.72
CA SER A 198 27.85 -42.87 3.93
C SER A 198 27.85 -41.36 3.62
N GLU A 199 28.54 -40.91 2.57
CA GLU A 199 28.52 -39.50 2.13
C GLU A 199 27.13 -39.07 1.67
N VAL A 200 26.46 -39.90 0.86
CA VAL A 200 25.09 -39.64 0.37
C VAL A 200 24.12 -39.53 1.54
N TYR A 201 24.11 -40.49 2.48
CA TYR A 201 23.25 -40.44 3.66
C TYR A 201 23.54 -39.26 4.60
N ARG A 202 24.82 -38.90 4.75
CA ARG A 202 25.22 -37.74 5.55
C ARG A 202 24.71 -36.44 4.95
N TYR A 203 24.77 -36.29 3.62
CA TYR A 203 24.20 -35.14 2.92
C TYR A 203 22.68 -35.05 3.12
N ILE A 204 21.98 -36.19 3.06
CA ILE A 204 20.52 -36.28 3.27
C ILE A 204 20.11 -35.93 4.72
N LEU A 205 20.97 -36.24 5.71
CA LEU A 205 20.70 -35.98 7.13
C LEU A 205 21.14 -34.61 7.63
N GLN A 206 22.15 -34.00 7.00
CA GLN A 206 22.66 -32.68 7.38
C GLN A 206 21.88 -31.51 6.76
N HIS A 207 21.01 -31.80 5.80
CA HIS A 207 20.04 -30.87 5.19
C HIS A 207 18.65 -31.47 5.27
#